data_AF-A0A7Y8LWD0-F1
#
_entry.id   AF-A0A7Y8LWD0-F1
#
_cell.length_a   1.000
_cell.length_b   1.000
_cell.length_c   1.000
_cell.angle_alpha   90.00
_cell.angle_beta   90.00
_cell.angle_gamma   90.00
#
_symmetry.space_group_name_H-M   'P 1'
#
loop_
_entity.id
_entity.type
_entity.pdbx_description
1 polymer ?
#
loop_
_entity_poly.entity_id
_entity_poly.type
_entity_poly.pdbx_seq_one_letter_code
_entity_poly.pdbx_strand_id
1 'polypeptide(L)'
;MKMFRLPFGRLLVLIMLALGAGLADARAQEEEEPAETRQYRQDYERLQKAMSVSDPVKRADALYAMMKDRPDSKVFDYAQGNYLLILESLSKAEKYAQVATLAQRFINLRPRVGETYYFYGAALKNLQRYPESIEALAKCAVTKNSASRKARDFLEFVYRSQNKGSLVGLDRVLKKAQTEMNK
;
A
#
# COMPACT_ATOMS: atom_id res chain seq x y z
N MET A 1 -40.70 44.13 65.80
CA MET A 1 -39.26 44.01 66.17
C MET A 1 -38.79 42.63 65.73
N LYS A 2 -37.77 42.40 64.90
CA LYS A 2 -36.88 43.22 64.06
C LYS A 2 -36.61 42.37 62.81
N MET A 3 -36.80 42.99 61.64
CA MET A 3 -36.49 42.47 60.31
C MET A 3 -34.95 42.39 60.19
N PHE A 4 -34.38 41.20 59.98
CA PHE A 4 -32.94 41.07 59.67
C PHE A 4 -32.75 41.19 58.16
N ARG A 5 -32.43 42.40 57.71
CA ARG A 5 -31.93 42.68 56.36
C ARG A 5 -30.48 42.19 56.25
N LEU A 6 -30.24 41.17 55.45
CA LEU A 6 -28.89 40.83 55.00
C LEU A 6 -28.44 41.87 53.95
N PRO A 7 -27.25 42.49 54.08
CA PRO A 7 -26.77 43.46 53.11
C PRO A 7 -26.30 42.74 51.84
N PHE A 8 -26.91 43.11 50.71
CA PHE A 8 -26.63 42.65 49.33
C PHE A 8 -25.17 42.86 48.85
N GLY A 9 -24.30 43.48 49.65
CA GLY A 9 -22.92 43.83 49.28
C GLY A 9 -21.85 42.76 49.53
N ARG A 10 -22.18 41.61 50.14
CA ARG A 10 -21.21 40.53 50.39
C ARG A 10 -21.38 39.30 49.49
N LEU A 11 -22.46 39.21 48.71
CA LEU A 11 -22.67 38.10 47.78
C LEU A 11 -21.95 38.30 46.43
N LEU A 12 -21.54 39.54 46.11
CA LEU A 12 -20.86 39.85 44.84
C LEU A 12 -19.34 39.65 44.85
N VAL A 13 -18.69 39.58 46.02
CA VAL A 13 -17.25 39.33 46.10
C VAL A 13 -16.92 37.82 46.04
N LEU A 14 -17.87 36.95 46.42
CA LEU A 14 -17.70 35.50 46.30
C LEU A 14 -17.97 34.96 44.88
N ILE A 15 -18.61 35.74 44.00
CA ILE A 15 -18.79 35.37 42.59
C ILE A 15 -17.60 35.84 41.73
N MET A 16 -16.87 36.90 42.12
CA MET A 16 -15.64 37.31 41.43
C MET A 16 -14.40 36.45 41.76
N LEU A 17 -14.47 35.59 42.78
CA LEU A 17 -13.46 34.54 43.03
C LEU A 17 -13.84 33.16 42.46
N ALA A 18 -14.97 33.08 41.74
CA ALA A 18 -15.34 31.91 40.94
C ALA A 18 -15.12 32.10 39.43
N LEU A 19 -14.75 33.30 38.98
CA LEU A 19 -14.38 33.58 37.58
C LEU A 19 -12.86 33.59 37.33
N GLY A 20 -12.03 33.48 38.36
CA GLY A 20 -10.57 33.42 38.23
C GLY A 20 -9.98 32.00 38.10
N ALA A 21 -10.73 30.98 38.50
CA ALA A 21 -10.31 29.58 38.44
C ALA A 21 -10.95 28.79 37.28
N GLY A 22 -11.80 29.42 36.48
CA GLY A 22 -12.45 28.79 35.32
C GLY A 22 -11.74 28.99 33.97
N LEU A 23 -10.68 29.81 33.93
CA LEU A 23 -9.99 30.19 32.69
C LEU A 23 -8.53 29.74 32.61
N ALA A 24 -7.99 29.12 33.67
CA ALA A 24 -6.61 28.62 33.67
C ALA A 24 -6.51 27.15 33.22
N ASP A 25 -7.48 26.30 33.59
CA ASP A 25 -7.46 24.87 33.22
C ASP A 25 -8.22 24.55 31.92
N ALA A 26 -8.78 25.56 31.25
CA ALA A 26 -9.26 25.45 29.88
C ALA A 26 -8.14 25.70 28.85
N ARG A 27 -6.88 25.86 29.29
CA ARG A 27 -5.77 25.45 28.44
C ARG A 27 -5.75 23.94 28.52
N ALA A 28 -6.47 23.33 27.57
CA ALA A 28 -6.32 21.94 27.22
C ALA A 28 -4.84 21.57 27.40
N GLN A 29 -4.57 20.70 28.36
CA GLN A 29 -3.41 19.84 28.26
C GLN A 29 -3.63 19.10 26.94
N GLU A 30 -3.08 19.64 25.86
CA GLU A 30 -2.74 18.83 24.70
C GLU A 30 -1.76 17.81 25.26
N GLU A 31 -2.28 16.69 25.77
CA GLU A 31 -1.47 15.52 26.05
C GLU A 31 -0.72 15.25 24.76
N GLU A 32 0.60 15.51 24.77
CA GLU A 32 1.42 15.30 23.59
C GLU A 32 1.28 13.83 23.20
N GLU A 33 0.49 13.58 22.15
CA GLU A 33 0.31 12.22 21.72
C GLU A 33 1.68 11.61 21.40
N PRO A 34 1.95 10.37 21.85
CA PRO A 34 3.20 9.70 21.59
C PRO A 34 3.56 9.79 20.10
N ALA A 35 4.82 10.12 19.79
CA ALA A 35 5.27 10.38 18.43
C ALA A 35 4.91 9.21 17.47
N GLU A 36 4.96 7.98 17.96
CA GLU A 36 4.57 6.77 17.23
C GLU A 36 3.08 6.77 16.84
N THR A 37 2.19 7.14 17.76
CA THR A 37 0.74 7.26 17.51
C THR A 37 0.44 8.37 16.51
N ARG A 38 1.11 9.52 16.66
CA ARG A 38 0.98 10.66 15.74
C ARG A 38 1.45 10.29 14.33
N GLN A 39 2.60 9.61 14.21
CA GLN A 39 3.16 9.18 12.93
C GLN A 39 2.26 8.14 12.25
N TYR A 40 1.74 7.17 13.00
CA TYR A 40 0.79 6.20 12.47
C TYR A 40 -0.47 6.88 11.91
N ARG A 41 -1.05 7.85 12.65
CA ARG A 41 -2.21 8.62 12.17
C ARG A 41 -1.90 9.34 10.85
N GLN A 42 -0.77 10.05 10.79
CA GLN A 42 -0.36 10.77 9.58
C GLN A 42 -0.14 9.85 8.38
N ASP A 43 0.49 8.69 8.60
CA ASP A 43 0.69 7.69 7.55
C ASP A 43 -0.63 7.12 7.06
N TYR A 44 -1.57 6.89 7.97
CA TYR A 44 -2.90 6.41 7.63
C TYR A 44 -3.73 7.45 6.87
N GLU A 45 -3.66 8.72 7.25
CA GLU A 45 -4.29 9.83 6.51
C GLU A 45 -3.70 9.97 5.09
N ARG A 46 -2.37 9.86 4.96
CA ARG A 46 -1.70 9.81 3.64
C ARG A 46 -2.21 8.65 2.80
N LEU A 47 -2.37 7.46 3.40
CA LEU A 47 -2.89 6.28 2.72
C LEU A 47 -4.32 6.53 2.24
N GLN A 48 -5.20 7.05 3.10
CA GLN A 48 -6.59 7.38 2.73
C GLN A 48 -6.64 8.41 1.60
N LYS A 49 -5.82 9.45 1.66
CA LYS A 49 -5.71 10.45 0.60
C LYS A 49 -5.21 9.87 -0.71
N ALA A 50 -4.24 8.95 -0.68
CA ALA A 50 -3.81 8.24 -1.87
C ALA A 50 -4.98 7.41 -2.45
N MET A 51 -5.69 6.68 -1.59
CA MET A 51 -6.82 5.82 -1.98
C MET A 51 -8.02 6.57 -2.56
N SER A 52 -8.22 7.85 -2.19
CA SER A 52 -9.28 8.69 -2.77
C SER A 52 -8.97 9.24 -4.16
N VAL A 53 -7.72 9.12 -4.64
CA VAL A 53 -7.34 9.50 -6.01
C VAL A 53 -8.09 8.62 -7.02
N SER A 54 -8.94 9.22 -7.86
CA SER A 54 -9.79 8.46 -8.79
C SER A 54 -9.00 7.77 -9.91
N ASP A 55 -7.98 8.44 -10.45
CA ASP A 55 -7.14 7.87 -11.50
C ASP A 55 -6.24 6.75 -10.94
N PRO A 56 -6.32 5.52 -11.47
CA PRO A 56 -5.60 4.37 -10.91
C PRO A 56 -4.07 4.50 -11.02
N VAL A 57 -3.55 5.16 -12.06
CA VAL A 57 -2.11 5.34 -12.23
C VAL A 57 -1.59 6.36 -11.23
N LYS A 58 -2.27 7.50 -11.08
CA LYS A 58 -1.91 8.51 -10.06
C LYS A 58 -2.07 7.96 -8.65
N ARG A 59 -3.07 7.11 -8.39
CA ARG A 59 -3.22 6.39 -7.13
C ARG A 59 -2.02 5.49 -6.87
N ALA A 60 -1.60 4.70 -7.86
CA ALA A 60 -0.41 3.85 -7.75
C ALA A 60 0.86 4.68 -7.51
N ASP A 61 1.01 5.84 -8.16
CA ASP A 61 2.13 6.75 -7.93
C ASP A 61 2.19 7.26 -6.49
N ALA A 62 1.05 7.65 -5.91
CA ALA A 62 0.96 8.09 -4.52
C ALA A 62 1.34 6.96 -3.55
N LEU A 63 0.80 5.75 -3.75
CA LEU A 63 1.14 4.59 -2.93
C LEU A 63 2.62 4.19 -3.05
N TYR A 64 3.17 4.25 -4.26
CA TYR A 64 4.59 3.99 -4.51
C TYR A 64 5.48 4.99 -3.77
N ALA A 65 5.17 6.28 -3.87
CA ALA A 65 5.92 7.33 -3.17
C ALA A 65 5.87 7.10 -1.65
N MET A 66 4.70 6.78 -1.09
CA MET A 66 4.58 6.47 0.33
C MET A 66 5.46 5.29 0.77
N MET A 67 5.42 4.18 0.04
CA MET A 67 6.24 2.99 0.35
C MET A 67 7.74 3.28 0.21
N LYS A 68 8.13 4.12 -0.74
CA LYS A 68 9.53 4.53 -0.93
C LYS A 68 10.01 5.48 0.18
N ASP A 69 9.18 6.44 0.56
CA ASP A 69 9.52 7.48 1.53
C ASP A 69 9.54 6.95 2.97
N ARG A 70 8.68 5.97 3.29
CA ARG A 70 8.53 5.41 4.64
C ARG A 70 8.42 3.87 4.60
N PRO A 71 9.52 3.15 4.32
CA PRO A 71 9.51 1.69 4.20
C PRO A 71 9.23 0.96 5.52
N ASP A 72 9.38 1.64 6.65
CA ASP A 72 9.16 1.17 8.02
C ASP A 72 7.75 1.51 8.57
N SER A 73 6.93 2.20 7.79
CA SER A 73 5.58 2.57 8.23
C SER A 73 4.70 1.35 8.48
N LYS A 74 3.90 1.38 9.56
CA LYS A 74 2.91 0.35 9.86
C LYS A 74 1.82 0.23 8.79
N VAL A 75 1.65 1.24 7.93
CA VAL A 75 0.68 1.18 6.82
C VAL A 75 1.27 0.61 5.53
N PHE A 76 2.56 0.24 5.52
CA PHE A 76 3.26 -0.22 4.31
C PHE A 76 2.54 -1.41 3.64
N ASP A 77 2.17 -2.42 4.42
CA ASP A 77 1.52 -3.62 3.87
C ASP A 77 0.14 -3.31 3.28
N TYR A 78 -0.59 -2.35 3.85
CA TYR A 78 -1.83 -1.85 3.27
C TYR A 78 -1.58 -1.12 1.94
N ALA A 79 -0.53 -0.30 1.86
CA ALA A 79 -0.16 0.37 0.62
C ALA A 79 0.25 -0.63 -0.48
N GLN A 80 1.04 -1.65 -0.14
CA GLN A 80 1.42 -2.73 -1.05
C GLN A 80 0.19 -3.51 -1.54
N GLY A 81 -0.69 -3.92 -0.64
CA GLY A 81 -1.91 -4.64 -1.00
C GLY A 81 -2.77 -3.84 -1.98
N ASN A 82 -3.00 -2.56 -1.69
CA ASN A 82 -3.75 -1.68 -2.59
C ASN A 82 -3.05 -1.43 -3.93
N TYR A 83 -1.72 -1.38 -3.95
CA TYR A 83 -0.96 -1.31 -5.20
C TYR A 83 -1.22 -2.54 -6.08
N LEU A 84 -1.21 -3.75 -5.50
CA LEU A 84 -1.53 -4.98 -6.23
C LEU A 84 -2.97 -5.00 -6.74
N LEU A 85 -3.93 -4.48 -5.97
CA LEU A 85 -5.33 -4.33 -6.42
C LEU A 85 -5.44 -3.39 -7.64
N ILE A 86 -4.61 -2.35 -7.71
CA ILE A 86 -4.55 -1.47 -8.89
C ILE A 86 -4.01 -2.24 -10.11
N LEU A 87 -2.94 -3.01 -9.96
CA LEU A 87 -2.42 -3.85 -11.05
C LEU A 87 -3.48 -4.84 -11.54
N GLU A 88 -4.23 -5.45 -10.63
CA GLU A 88 -5.32 -6.35 -10.96
C GLU A 88 -6.44 -5.63 -11.72
N SER A 89 -6.90 -4.48 -11.22
CA SER A 89 -7.95 -3.68 -11.85
C SER A 89 -7.55 -3.23 -13.25
N LEU A 90 -6.33 -2.75 -13.44
CA LEU A 90 -5.82 -2.33 -14.75
C LEU A 90 -5.66 -3.53 -15.70
N SER A 91 -5.28 -4.70 -15.17
CA SER A 91 -5.20 -5.93 -15.96
C SER A 91 -6.59 -6.39 -16.45
N LYS A 92 -7.61 -6.31 -15.58
CA LYS A 92 -9.01 -6.61 -15.94
C LYS A 92 -9.56 -5.61 -16.98
N ALA A 93 -9.10 -4.36 -16.93
CA ALA A 93 -9.42 -3.34 -17.92
C ALA A 93 -8.51 -3.37 -19.18
N GLU A 94 -7.71 -4.43 -19.33
CA GLU A 94 -6.80 -4.66 -20.46
C GLU A 94 -5.78 -3.52 -20.70
N LYS A 95 -5.46 -2.73 -19.67
CA LYS A 95 -4.48 -1.63 -19.73
C LYS A 95 -3.05 -2.16 -19.57
N TYR A 96 -2.67 -3.13 -20.40
CA TYR A 96 -1.45 -3.91 -20.22
C TYR A 96 -0.16 -3.08 -20.25
N ALA A 97 -0.09 -2.02 -21.06
CA ALA A 97 1.07 -1.12 -21.05
C ALA A 97 1.26 -0.44 -19.68
N GLN A 98 0.17 0.01 -19.06
CA GLN A 98 0.21 0.64 -17.73
C GLN A 98 0.57 -0.38 -16.64
N VAL A 99 -0.02 -1.59 -16.72
CA VAL A 99 0.34 -2.69 -15.81
C VAL A 99 1.83 -3.02 -15.92
N ALA A 100 2.37 -3.12 -17.13
CA ALA A 100 3.78 -3.43 -17.34
C ALA A 100 4.68 -2.36 -16.72
N THR A 101 4.40 -1.08 -16.94
CA THR A 101 5.16 0.03 -16.35
C THR A 101 5.09 0.04 -14.82
N LEU A 102 3.89 -0.08 -14.24
CA LEU A 102 3.70 -0.06 -12.79
C LEU A 102 4.32 -1.29 -12.12
N ALA A 103 4.09 -2.48 -12.65
CA ALA A 103 4.65 -3.71 -12.11
C ALA A 103 6.19 -3.70 -12.16
N GLN A 104 6.80 -3.22 -13.26
CA GLN A 104 8.26 -3.09 -13.34
C GLN A 104 8.81 -2.10 -12.30
N ARG A 105 8.14 -0.96 -12.09
CA ARG A 105 8.52 0.00 -11.04
C ARG A 105 8.42 -0.62 -9.65
N PHE A 106 7.37 -1.39 -9.39
CA PHE A 106 7.18 -2.04 -8.11
C PHE A 106 8.17 -3.18 -7.86
N ILE A 107 8.52 -3.96 -8.88
CA ILE A 107 9.60 -4.96 -8.84
C ILE A 107 10.93 -4.30 -8.42
N ASN A 108 11.25 -3.12 -8.96
CA ASN A 108 12.47 -2.42 -8.59
C ASN A 108 12.48 -1.95 -7.12
N LEU A 109 11.30 -1.65 -6.56
CA LEU A 109 11.15 -1.27 -5.15
C LEU A 109 11.16 -2.50 -4.23
N ARG A 110 10.49 -3.58 -4.65
CA ARG A 110 10.25 -4.79 -3.87
C ARG A 110 10.42 -6.03 -4.75
N PRO A 111 11.67 -6.46 -4.99
CA PRO A 111 11.96 -7.53 -5.95
C PRO A 111 11.48 -8.92 -5.51
N ARG A 112 10.97 -9.08 -4.27
CA ARG A 112 10.54 -10.37 -3.69
C ARG A 112 9.01 -10.53 -3.58
N VAL A 113 8.24 -9.62 -4.16
CA VAL A 113 6.77 -9.72 -4.18
C VAL A 113 6.34 -10.48 -5.43
N GLY A 114 6.09 -11.78 -5.28
CA GLY A 114 5.83 -12.68 -6.40
C GLY A 114 4.58 -12.35 -7.22
N GLU A 115 3.51 -11.86 -6.58
CA GLU A 115 2.28 -11.41 -7.25
C GLU A 115 2.55 -10.34 -8.32
N THR A 116 3.52 -9.45 -8.08
CA THR A 116 3.88 -8.40 -9.03
C THR A 116 4.42 -8.98 -10.34
N TYR A 117 5.22 -10.05 -10.26
CA TYR A 117 5.75 -10.73 -11.44
C TYR A 117 4.65 -11.47 -12.21
N TYR A 118 3.59 -11.95 -11.55
CA TYR A 118 2.43 -12.50 -12.25
C TYR A 118 1.75 -11.43 -13.11
N PHE A 119 1.44 -10.26 -12.54
CA PHE A 119 0.84 -9.17 -13.30
C PHE A 119 1.75 -8.68 -14.42
N TYR A 120 3.06 -8.55 -14.15
CA TYR A 120 4.04 -8.16 -15.15
C TYR A 120 4.09 -9.16 -16.32
N GLY A 121 4.25 -10.45 -16.02
CA GLY A 121 4.31 -11.49 -17.03
C GLY A 121 3.03 -11.61 -17.85
N ALA A 122 1.86 -11.48 -17.21
CA ALA A 122 0.57 -11.47 -17.88
C ALA A 122 0.42 -10.28 -18.85
N ALA A 123 0.80 -9.09 -18.40
CA ALA A 123 0.78 -7.89 -19.24
C ALA A 123 1.72 -8.03 -20.44
N LEU A 124 2.96 -8.50 -20.21
CA LEU A 124 3.94 -8.74 -21.26
C LEU A 124 3.47 -9.75 -22.31
N LYS A 125 2.79 -10.83 -21.90
CA LYS A 125 2.18 -11.79 -22.85
C LYS A 125 1.18 -11.10 -23.76
N ASN A 126 0.32 -10.23 -23.21
CA ASN A 126 -0.70 -9.53 -24.01
C ASN A 126 -0.09 -8.43 -24.88
N LEU A 127 1.07 -7.91 -24.51
CA LEU A 127 1.90 -7.02 -25.33
C LEU A 127 2.82 -7.80 -26.30
N GLN A 128 2.64 -9.12 -26.44
CA GLN A 128 3.43 -10.01 -27.30
C GLN A 128 4.94 -10.05 -26.99
N ARG A 129 5.34 -9.65 -25.78
CA ARG A 129 6.71 -9.74 -25.26
C ARG A 129 6.91 -11.09 -24.56
N TYR A 130 6.84 -12.16 -25.35
CA TYR A 130 6.81 -13.53 -24.82
C TYR A 130 8.08 -13.94 -24.05
N PRO A 131 9.31 -13.61 -24.48
CA PRO A 131 10.52 -13.96 -23.71
C PRO A 131 10.50 -13.36 -22.30
N GLU A 132 10.17 -12.07 -22.17
CA GLU A 132 10.10 -11.39 -20.87
C GLU A 132 8.92 -11.88 -20.03
N SER A 133 7.80 -12.23 -20.68
CA SER A 133 6.65 -12.85 -20.01
C SER A 133 7.02 -14.19 -19.36
N ILE A 134 7.73 -15.06 -20.10
CA ILE A 134 8.22 -16.35 -19.60
C ILE A 134 9.15 -16.14 -18.39
N GLU A 135 10.06 -15.18 -18.45
CA GLU A 135 10.94 -14.88 -17.32
C GLU A 135 10.17 -14.40 -16.08
N ALA A 136 9.25 -13.44 -16.25
CA ALA A 136 8.47 -12.91 -15.15
C ALA A 136 7.54 -13.98 -14.54
N LEU A 137 6.82 -14.74 -15.36
CA LEU A 137 5.95 -15.81 -14.87
C LEU A 137 6.74 -16.91 -14.15
N ALA A 138 7.96 -17.22 -14.61
CA ALA A 138 8.85 -18.15 -13.92
C ALA A 138 9.26 -17.63 -12.54
N LYS A 139 9.60 -16.33 -12.40
CA LYS A 139 9.90 -15.70 -11.11
C LYS A 139 8.72 -15.78 -10.14
N CYS A 140 7.50 -15.55 -10.61
CA CYS A 140 6.31 -15.74 -9.78
C CYS A 140 6.10 -17.21 -9.39
N ALA A 141 6.25 -18.14 -10.34
CA ALA A 141 5.99 -19.57 -10.13
C ALA A 141 6.90 -20.20 -9.07
N VAL A 142 8.16 -19.73 -8.95
CA VAL A 142 9.14 -20.22 -7.96
C VAL A 142 9.08 -19.49 -6.62
N THR A 143 8.37 -18.35 -6.55
CA THR A 143 8.17 -17.60 -5.31
C THR A 143 6.94 -18.14 -4.61
N LYS A 144 7.02 -18.55 -3.35
CA LYS A 144 5.85 -19.07 -2.60
C LYS A 144 4.87 -17.95 -2.26
N ASN A 145 3.75 -17.87 -2.99
CA ASN A 145 2.69 -16.88 -2.82
C ASN A 145 1.35 -17.41 -3.36
N SER A 146 0.31 -16.58 -3.30
CA SER A 146 -1.05 -16.96 -3.72
C SER A 146 -1.18 -17.20 -5.24
N ALA A 147 -0.34 -16.56 -6.05
CA ALA A 147 -0.35 -16.61 -7.50
C ALA A 147 0.60 -17.67 -8.10
N SER A 148 1.48 -18.32 -7.32
CA SER A 148 2.54 -19.21 -7.84
C SER A 148 2.02 -20.31 -8.74
N ARG A 149 0.95 -21.00 -8.32
CA ARG A 149 0.33 -22.08 -9.11
C ARG A 149 -0.22 -21.53 -10.42
N LYS A 150 -0.99 -20.45 -10.36
CA LYS A 150 -1.57 -19.79 -11.53
C LYS A 150 -0.49 -19.30 -12.49
N ALA A 151 0.60 -18.76 -11.96
CA ALA A 151 1.76 -18.33 -12.74
C ALA A 151 2.45 -19.51 -13.42
N ARG A 152 2.57 -20.66 -12.75
CA ARG A 152 3.13 -21.89 -13.32
C ARG A 152 2.30 -22.37 -14.50
N ASP A 153 0.97 -22.45 -14.35
CA ASP A 153 0.07 -22.89 -15.42
C ASP A 153 0.15 -21.94 -16.61
N PHE A 154 0.15 -20.62 -16.35
CA PHE A 154 0.26 -19.62 -17.40
C PHE A 154 1.63 -19.64 -18.09
N LEU A 155 2.71 -19.83 -17.34
CA LEU A 155 4.05 -20.01 -17.87
C LEU A 155 4.10 -21.19 -18.85
N GLU A 156 3.52 -22.35 -18.49
CA GLU A 156 3.48 -23.50 -19.39
C GLU A 156 2.72 -23.20 -20.67
N PHE A 157 1.57 -22.54 -20.56
CA PHE A 157 0.80 -22.11 -21.72
C PHE A 157 1.63 -21.22 -22.66
N VAL A 158 2.25 -20.16 -22.12
CA VAL A 158 3.08 -19.26 -22.93
C VAL A 158 4.29 -20.00 -23.50
N TYR A 159 4.98 -20.80 -22.70
CA TYR A 159 6.16 -21.53 -23.14
C TYR A 159 5.84 -22.50 -24.28
N ARG A 160 4.77 -23.30 -24.17
CA ARG A 160 4.32 -24.21 -25.23
C ARG A 160 4.00 -23.46 -26.52
N SER A 161 3.34 -22.30 -26.42
CA SER A 161 3.02 -21.48 -27.59
C SER A 161 4.28 -21.04 -28.37
N GLN A 162 5.39 -20.83 -27.66
CA GLN A 162 6.67 -20.41 -28.25
C GLN A 162 7.57 -21.59 -28.63
N ASN A 163 7.27 -22.82 -28.19
CA ASN A 163 8.14 -23.99 -28.32
C ASN A 163 7.44 -25.20 -28.98
N LYS A 164 6.60 -24.94 -30.00
CA LYS A 164 5.90 -25.98 -30.78
C LYS A 164 5.12 -26.98 -29.89
N GLY A 165 4.52 -26.49 -28.81
CA GLY A 165 3.77 -27.32 -27.85
C GLY A 165 4.62 -28.05 -26.80
N SER A 166 5.96 -27.96 -26.86
CA SER A 166 6.88 -28.65 -25.95
C SER A 166 7.15 -27.87 -24.66
N LEU A 167 7.48 -28.59 -23.58
CA LEU A 167 8.00 -28.03 -22.33
C LEU A 167 9.51 -28.30 -22.14
N VAL A 168 10.17 -28.92 -23.12
CA VAL A 168 11.61 -29.21 -23.03
C VAL A 168 12.38 -27.90 -22.81
N GLY A 169 13.21 -27.86 -21.76
CA GLY A 169 14.00 -26.69 -21.37
C GLY A 169 13.33 -25.75 -20.36
N LEU A 170 12.05 -25.94 -20.04
CA LEU A 170 11.35 -25.11 -19.06
C LEU A 170 11.92 -25.26 -17.64
N ASP A 171 12.45 -26.44 -17.31
CA ASP A 171 13.17 -26.72 -16.06
C ASP A 171 14.36 -25.76 -15.87
N ARG A 172 15.09 -25.44 -16.96
CA ARG A 172 16.21 -24.49 -16.94
C ARG A 172 15.75 -23.08 -16.64
N VAL A 173 14.63 -22.66 -17.24
CA VAL A 173 14.02 -21.34 -16.99
C VAL A 173 13.62 -21.21 -15.52
N LEU A 174 12.95 -22.23 -14.97
CA LEU A 174 12.54 -22.27 -13.56
C LEU A 174 13.75 -22.26 -12.62
N LYS A 175 14.80 -23.03 -12.92
CA LYS A 175 16.03 -23.06 -12.12
C LYS A 175 16.75 -21.70 -12.11
N LYS A 176 16.82 -21.03 -13.26
CA LYS A 176 17.34 -19.65 -13.37
C LYS A 176 16.51 -18.70 -12.51
N ALA A 177 15.19 -18.70 -12.66
CA ALA A 177 14.30 -17.87 -11.88
C ALA A 177 14.43 -18.11 -10.37
N GLN A 178 14.49 -19.38 -9.94
CA GLN A 178 14.68 -19.73 -8.52
C GLN A 178 15.98 -19.15 -7.96
N THR A 179 17.06 -19.22 -8.74
CA THR A 179 18.37 -18.69 -8.34
C THR A 179 18.33 -17.16 -8.22
N GLU A 180 17.67 -16.47 -9.14
CA GLU A 180 17.51 -15.01 -9.10
C GLU A 180 16.65 -14.54 -7.93
N MET A 181 15.57 -15.27 -7.63
CA MET A 181 14.64 -14.91 -6.54
C MET A 181 15.19 -15.21 -5.13
N ASN A 182 16.23 -16.04 -5.04
CA ASN A 182 16.87 -16.39 -3.77
C ASN A 182 18.07 -15.50 -3.41
N LYS A 183 18.57 -14.69 -4.36
CA LYS A 183 19.62 -13.69 -4.11
C LYS A 183 19.06 -12.47 -3.40
#